data_AF-A0A2G3LJB3-F1
#
_entry.id   AF-A0A2G3LJB3-F1
#
_cell.length_a   1.000
_cell.length_b   1.000
_cell.length_c   1.000
_cell.angle_alpha   90.00
_cell.angle_beta   90.00
_cell.angle_gamma   90.00
#
_symmetry.space_group_name_H-M   'P 1'
#
loop_
_entity.id
_entity.type
_entity.pdbx_description
1 polymer ?
#
loop_
_entity_poly.entity_id
_entity_poly.type
_entity_poly.pdbx_seq_one_letter_code
_entity_poly.pdbx_strand_id
1 'polypeptide(L)'
;MLKLLPKKTLLTLSLLSPLCHAADAPAAAGHYLTLYAAPGVPQDDDPYTWSTVGGKQLSKGVTKADGRAYVKAEAGEENYILKTVSMRWQLKVPAQCWLGAPDAFQQCMQLAKTTSRHDEEQDALKLAEQQKEAKMQARIAAYAVEAQANDDALAWLGRLPSSWTIESYGTRLLRIGDKVAKQIGDALKDGGPDARQFVCRAPDYYGPVPDQAAIDAWIGAPRAVRKVRTGPAWDALVAAGEKGNWMARLELYYTLSSVNVSELSLLEQYRIVQLMEWLHKKQIGGLYGYFSAGIPVTPGNMPSATWRKQDQASLYAAMLGSYEDQNSRGKVLQADPDPALAAAGGNMLACARAALPQRH
;
A
#
# COMPACT_ATOMS: atom_id res chain seq x y z
N MET A 1 -27.25 -9.14 -18.52
CA MET A 1 -28.41 -8.40 -17.94
C MET A 1 -27.92 -7.03 -17.49
N LEU A 2 -28.56 -5.98 -18.02
CA LEU A 2 -28.36 -4.58 -17.68
C LEU A 2 -28.82 -4.27 -16.24
N LYS A 3 -28.05 -3.39 -15.58
CA LYS A 3 -28.41 -2.26 -14.68
C LYS A 3 -29.58 -2.41 -13.69
N LEU A 4 -29.41 -1.90 -12.47
CA LEU A 4 -29.96 -0.58 -12.07
C LEU A 4 -29.68 -0.24 -10.59
N LEU A 5 -29.11 0.95 -10.41
CA LEU A 5 -29.20 1.80 -9.21
C LEU A 5 -30.65 2.30 -9.01
N PRO A 6 -31.16 2.40 -7.77
CA PRO A 6 -32.27 3.29 -7.42
C PRO A 6 -31.72 4.50 -6.63
N LYS A 7 -32.30 5.70 -6.58
CA LYS A 7 -33.47 6.40 -7.15
C LYS A 7 -33.17 7.88 -6.79
N LYS A 8 -33.23 8.84 -7.73
CA LYS A 8 -34.40 9.69 -8.09
C LYS A 8 -34.96 10.44 -6.87
N THR A 9 -35.20 11.75 -6.93
CA THR A 9 -36.24 12.47 -7.72
C THR A 9 -36.11 13.98 -7.38
N LEU A 10 -36.53 15.01 -8.13
CA LEU A 10 -37.26 15.21 -9.40
C LEU A 10 -37.31 16.74 -9.65
N LEU A 11 -37.44 17.16 -10.91
CA LEU A 11 -38.38 18.16 -11.47
C LEU A 11 -37.83 18.54 -12.87
N THR A 12 -38.31 17.99 -14.00
CA THR A 12 -39.46 18.42 -14.84
C THR A 12 -39.43 19.91 -15.18
N LEU A 13 -39.64 20.41 -16.40
CA LEU A 13 -40.23 19.87 -17.62
C LEU A 13 -39.80 20.80 -18.79
N SER A 14 -39.75 20.22 -19.99
CA SER A 14 -39.59 20.74 -21.36
C SER A 14 -39.83 22.23 -21.65
N LEU A 15 -39.08 22.76 -22.62
CA LEU A 15 -39.61 23.57 -23.73
C LEU A 15 -38.64 23.53 -24.93
N LEU A 16 -39.22 23.36 -26.12
CA LEU A 16 -38.55 23.32 -27.41
C LEU A 16 -38.01 24.70 -27.83
N SER A 17 -36.76 24.71 -28.33
CA SER A 17 -36.17 25.62 -29.33
C SER A 17 -36.03 27.13 -28.97
N PRO A 18 -35.04 27.86 -29.52
CA PRO A 18 -34.15 27.51 -30.62
C PRO A 18 -32.69 27.34 -30.21
N LEU A 19 -31.93 26.68 -31.09
CA LEU A 19 -30.52 26.98 -31.30
C LEU A 19 -30.41 28.48 -31.60
N CYS A 20 -30.31 29.29 -30.54
CA CYS A 20 -29.66 30.58 -30.66
C CYS A 20 -28.26 30.27 -31.15
N HIS A 21 -28.09 30.42 -32.46
CA HIS A 21 -26.84 30.85 -33.04
C HIS A 21 -26.36 31.98 -32.14
N ALA A 22 -25.39 31.68 -31.28
CA ALA A 22 -24.48 32.72 -30.82
C ALA A 22 -23.79 33.17 -32.09
N ALA A 23 -24.42 34.13 -32.75
CA ALA A 23 -23.87 34.85 -33.87
C ALA A 23 -22.44 35.24 -33.48
N ASP A 24 -21.50 34.94 -34.36
CA ASP A 24 -20.12 35.38 -34.29
C ASP A 24 -20.08 36.87 -33.95
N ALA A 25 -19.78 37.18 -32.69
CA ALA A 25 -19.24 38.47 -32.35
C ALA A 25 -17.80 38.46 -32.88
N PRO A 26 -17.42 39.39 -33.79
CA PRO A 26 -16.03 39.50 -34.21
C PRO A 26 -15.18 39.72 -32.96
N ALA A 27 -14.16 38.88 -32.78
CA ALA A 27 -13.26 38.95 -31.64
C ALA A 27 -12.73 40.39 -31.50
N ALA A 28 -13.11 41.07 -30.42
CA ALA A 28 -12.61 42.39 -30.11
C ALA A 28 -11.07 42.38 -30.06
N ALA A 29 -10.47 43.47 -30.51
CA ALA A 29 -9.04 43.75 -30.66
C ALA A 29 -8.18 43.48 -29.40
N GLY A 30 -7.95 42.21 -29.06
CA GLY A 30 -7.04 41.78 -28.01
C GLY A 30 -5.70 41.31 -28.57
N HIS A 31 -4.62 41.53 -27.82
CA HIS A 31 -3.29 40.99 -28.13
C HIS A 31 -3.29 39.45 -28.11
N TYR A 32 -2.52 38.83 -28.99
CA TYR A 32 -2.51 37.37 -29.16
C TYR A 32 -1.14 36.83 -29.57
N LEU A 33 -0.93 35.53 -29.36
CA LEU A 33 0.11 34.74 -30.02
C LEU A 33 -0.54 33.81 -31.04
N THR A 34 -0.12 33.87 -32.29
CA THR A 34 -0.49 32.87 -33.31
C THR A 34 0.36 31.62 -33.10
N LEU A 35 -0.30 30.50 -32.85
CA LEU A 35 0.27 29.18 -32.76
C LEU A 35 0.24 28.51 -34.13
N TYR A 36 1.29 27.76 -34.44
CA TYR A 36 1.45 27.09 -35.73
C TYR A 36 1.70 25.59 -35.52
N ALA A 37 0.96 24.76 -36.24
CA ALA A 37 1.19 23.31 -36.29
C ALA A 37 2.43 22.98 -37.15
N ALA A 38 2.63 23.76 -38.21
CA ALA A 38 3.77 23.74 -39.12
C ALA A 38 4.00 25.15 -39.67
N PRO A 39 5.16 25.48 -40.26
CA PRO A 39 5.39 26.79 -40.85
C PRO A 39 4.27 27.21 -41.81
N GLY A 40 3.58 28.30 -41.49
CA GLY A 40 2.45 28.82 -42.27
C GLY A 40 1.09 28.14 -42.06
N VAL A 41 1.00 27.11 -41.20
CA VAL A 41 -0.24 26.39 -40.88
C VAL A 41 -0.66 26.72 -39.45
N PRO A 42 -1.68 27.58 -39.25
CA PRO A 42 -2.18 27.91 -37.91
C PRO A 42 -2.67 26.66 -37.16
N GLN A 43 -2.42 26.61 -35.86
CA GLN A 43 -2.88 25.54 -34.99
C GLN A 43 -4.36 25.74 -34.66
N ASP A 44 -5.23 24.93 -35.26
CA ASP A 44 -6.67 24.94 -34.97
C ASP A 44 -7.02 23.96 -33.85
N ASP A 45 -8.11 24.25 -33.13
CA ASP A 45 -8.71 23.43 -32.06
C ASP A 45 -7.74 22.98 -30.95
N ASP A 46 -6.74 23.81 -30.60
CA ASP A 46 -5.81 23.52 -29.50
C ASP A 46 -6.20 24.33 -28.24
N PRO A 47 -6.63 23.66 -27.15
CA PRO A 47 -6.86 24.31 -25.88
C PRO A 47 -5.61 24.99 -25.35
N TYR A 48 -5.75 26.23 -24.88
CA TYR A 48 -4.65 26.99 -24.28
C TYR A 48 -5.05 27.69 -22.99
N THR A 49 -4.04 27.97 -22.16
CA THR A 49 -4.17 28.77 -20.94
C THR A 49 -2.96 29.70 -20.81
N TRP A 50 -3.24 30.97 -20.52
CA TRP A 50 -2.24 31.96 -20.14
C TRP A 50 -2.22 32.15 -18.62
N SER A 51 -1.02 32.27 -18.07
CA SER A 51 -0.80 32.55 -16.64
C SER A 51 0.44 33.39 -16.42
N THR A 52 0.53 34.05 -15.27
CA THR A 52 1.79 34.65 -14.80
C THR A 52 2.75 33.57 -14.31
N VAL A 53 4.04 33.89 -14.12
CA VAL A 53 5.02 32.95 -13.54
C VAL A 53 4.62 32.49 -12.13
N GLY A 54 3.97 33.37 -11.36
CA GLY A 54 3.40 33.04 -10.05
C GLY A 54 2.15 32.15 -10.09
N GLY A 55 1.67 31.75 -11.27
CA GLY A 55 0.55 30.83 -11.44
C GLY A 55 -0.83 31.47 -11.46
N LYS A 56 -0.93 32.81 -11.48
CA LYS A 56 -2.23 33.50 -11.67
C LYS A 56 -2.71 33.26 -13.09
N GLN A 57 -3.85 32.59 -13.26
CA GLN A 57 -4.44 32.40 -14.58
C GLN A 57 -5.03 33.71 -15.11
N LEU A 58 -4.68 34.06 -16.36
CA LEU A 58 -5.08 35.31 -17.01
C LEU A 58 -6.20 35.09 -18.04
N SER A 59 -6.03 34.07 -18.89
CA SER A 59 -7.03 33.68 -19.90
C SER A 59 -6.95 32.18 -20.17
N LYS A 60 -8.04 31.63 -20.69
CA LYS A 60 -8.11 30.27 -21.23
C LYS A 60 -8.99 30.28 -22.47
N GLY A 61 -8.72 29.39 -23.41
CA GLY A 61 -9.49 29.30 -24.64
C GLY A 61 -9.12 28.07 -25.45
N VAL A 62 -9.66 28.01 -26.67
CA VAL A 62 -9.28 27.05 -27.71
C VAL A 62 -8.96 27.90 -28.94
N THR A 63 -7.84 27.61 -29.61
CA THR A 63 -7.51 28.30 -30.85
C THR A 63 -8.56 27.99 -31.92
N LYS A 64 -8.81 28.96 -32.80
CA LYS A 64 -9.67 28.79 -33.98
C LYS A 64 -8.79 28.61 -35.23
N ALA A 65 -9.40 28.60 -36.41
CA ALA A 65 -8.73 28.46 -37.71
C ALA A 65 -7.60 29.49 -37.97
N ASP A 66 -7.55 30.60 -37.24
CA ASP A 66 -6.47 31.59 -37.33
C ASP A 66 -5.31 31.34 -36.35
N GLY A 67 -5.38 30.30 -35.52
CA GLY A 67 -4.35 29.87 -34.58
C GLY A 67 -4.14 30.80 -33.38
N ARG A 68 -5.03 31.77 -33.15
CA ARG A 68 -4.76 32.85 -32.17
C ARG A 68 -5.08 32.43 -30.74
N ALA A 69 -4.06 32.51 -29.88
CA ALA A 69 -4.17 32.41 -28.43
C ALA A 69 -4.15 33.81 -27.79
N TYR A 70 -5.33 34.29 -27.37
CA TYR A 70 -5.51 35.65 -26.84
C TYR A 70 -5.07 35.76 -25.38
N VAL A 71 -4.38 36.86 -25.06
CA VAL A 71 -3.81 37.12 -23.73
C VAL A 71 -4.27 38.48 -23.22
N LYS A 72 -4.35 38.60 -21.89
CA LYS A 72 -4.64 39.87 -21.20
C LYS A 72 -3.41 40.31 -20.43
N ALA A 73 -3.13 41.61 -20.47
CA ALA A 73 -2.06 42.19 -19.66
C ALA A 73 -2.37 42.05 -18.17
N GLU A 74 -1.34 41.81 -17.37
CA GLU A 74 -1.39 41.88 -15.91
C GLU A 74 -0.47 43.00 -15.44
N ALA A 75 -0.97 43.87 -14.57
CA ALA A 75 -0.21 45.03 -14.11
C ALA A 75 1.07 44.62 -13.38
N GLY A 76 2.21 45.13 -13.86
CA GLY A 76 3.53 44.85 -13.28
C GLY A 76 4.12 43.48 -13.63
N GLU A 77 3.47 42.68 -14.47
CA GLU A 77 4.02 41.40 -14.94
C GLU A 77 4.62 41.53 -16.35
N GLU A 78 5.85 41.03 -16.50
CA GLU A 78 6.54 40.94 -17.78
C GLU A 78 6.73 39.48 -18.24
N ASN A 79 6.51 38.49 -17.38
CA ASN A 79 6.77 37.09 -17.67
C ASN A 79 5.46 36.29 -17.69
N TYR A 80 5.14 35.75 -18.86
CA TYR A 80 3.90 35.07 -19.16
C TYR A 80 4.19 33.61 -19.52
N ILE A 81 3.29 32.73 -19.10
CA ILE A 81 3.31 31.32 -19.43
C ILE A 81 2.08 31.02 -20.27
N LEU A 82 2.32 30.58 -21.50
CA LEU A 82 1.32 29.92 -22.32
C LEU A 82 1.47 28.40 -22.15
N LYS A 83 0.37 27.70 -21.91
CA LYS A 83 0.30 26.23 -21.95
C LYS A 83 -0.73 25.82 -22.98
N THR A 84 -0.38 24.86 -23.83
CA THR A 84 -1.33 24.11 -24.65
C THR A 84 -1.28 22.62 -24.30
N VAL A 85 -1.94 21.77 -25.09
CA VAL A 85 -1.98 20.32 -24.87
C VAL A 85 -0.57 19.71 -24.87
N SER A 86 0.32 20.21 -25.73
CA SER A 86 1.63 19.60 -26.00
C SER A 86 2.82 20.41 -25.50
N MET A 87 2.63 21.71 -25.25
CA MET A 87 3.75 22.64 -25.11
C MET A 87 3.48 23.67 -24.00
N ARG A 88 4.57 24.10 -23.39
CA ARG A 88 4.62 25.24 -22.48
C ARG A 88 5.65 26.24 -22.99
N TRP A 89 5.21 27.48 -23.18
CA TRP A 89 6.07 28.59 -23.56
C TRP A 89 6.19 29.55 -22.38
N GLN A 90 7.43 29.93 -22.07
CA GLN A 90 7.75 31.04 -21.19
C GLN A 90 8.15 32.22 -22.06
N LEU A 91 7.37 33.29 -21.96
CA LEU A 91 7.45 34.46 -22.81
C LEU A 91 7.71 35.68 -21.93
N LYS A 92 8.66 36.51 -22.34
CA LYS A 92 8.84 37.84 -21.79
C LYS A 92 8.12 38.84 -22.69
N VAL A 93 7.20 39.60 -22.11
CA VAL A 93 6.37 40.61 -22.77
C VAL A 93 6.62 41.96 -22.09
N PRO A 94 7.62 42.73 -22.57
CA PRO A 94 7.87 44.08 -22.07
C PRO A 94 6.62 44.97 -22.12
N ALA A 95 6.49 45.89 -21.16
CA ALA A 95 5.32 46.78 -21.05
C ALA A 95 4.97 47.52 -22.36
N GLN A 96 5.99 47.92 -23.13
CA GLN A 96 5.85 48.59 -24.42
C GLN A 96 5.13 47.76 -25.50
N CYS A 97 5.18 46.42 -25.42
CA CYS A 97 4.51 45.56 -26.40
C CYS A 97 2.98 45.69 -26.35
N TRP A 98 2.43 46.03 -25.19
CA TRP A 98 0.99 46.24 -24.99
C TRP A 98 0.48 47.56 -25.57
N LEU A 99 1.37 48.53 -25.82
CA LEU A 99 1.03 49.84 -26.39
C LEU A 99 0.88 49.81 -27.92
N GLY A 100 1.40 48.76 -28.56
CA GLY A 100 1.34 48.57 -30.01
C GLY A 100 0.02 47.96 -30.49
N ALA A 101 -0.15 47.93 -31.81
CA ALA A 101 -1.28 47.26 -32.44
C ALA A 101 -1.27 45.73 -32.13
N PRO A 102 -2.44 45.07 -32.01
CA PRO A 102 -2.51 43.65 -31.64
C PRO A 102 -1.72 42.70 -32.55
N ASP A 103 -1.57 43.03 -33.82
CA ASP A 103 -0.84 42.24 -34.82
C ASP A 103 0.69 42.38 -34.70
N ALA A 104 1.19 43.52 -34.23
CA ALA A 104 2.60 43.74 -33.92
C ALA A 104 3.05 43.09 -32.60
N PHE A 105 2.09 42.68 -31.75
CA PHE A 105 2.34 42.14 -30.42
C PHE A 105 3.30 40.95 -30.40
N GLN A 106 3.02 39.95 -31.23
CA GLN A 106 3.81 38.72 -31.30
C GLN A 106 5.27 38.97 -31.66
N GLN A 107 5.54 39.97 -32.51
CA GLN A 107 6.90 40.33 -32.91
C GLN A 107 7.67 41.03 -31.79
N CYS A 108 6.97 41.66 -30.85
CA CYS A 108 7.57 42.35 -29.71
C CYS A 108 7.89 41.40 -28.53
N MET A 109 7.16 40.30 -28.41
CA MET A 109 7.40 39.29 -27.36
C MET A 109 8.72 38.54 -27.57
N GLN A 110 9.36 38.15 -26.47
CA GLN A 110 10.57 37.35 -26.48
C GLN A 110 10.29 35.95 -25.92
N LEU A 111 10.57 34.92 -26.71
CA LEU A 111 10.52 33.54 -26.23
C LEU A 111 11.75 33.26 -25.35
N ALA A 112 11.51 33.02 -24.07
CA ALA A 112 12.57 32.69 -23.11
C ALA A 112 12.87 31.18 -23.10
N LYS A 113 11.82 30.35 -23.04
CA LYS A 113 11.94 28.90 -23.03
C LYS A 113 10.69 28.25 -23.60
N THR A 114 10.88 27.16 -24.34
CA THR A 114 9.80 26.23 -24.66
C THR A 114 10.10 24.89 -24.03
N THR A 115 9.10 24.21 -23.51
CA THR A 115 9.23 22.87 -22.93
C THR A 115 8.05 22.05 -23.41
N SER A 116 8.31 20.86 -23.95
CA SER A 116 7.21 19.97 -24.29
C SER A 116 6.59 19.41 -23.02
N ARG A 117 5.31 19.06 -23.08
CA ARG A 117 4.64 18.34 -21.99
C ARG A 117 5.37 17.03 -21.68
N HIS A 118 5.90 16.36 -22.69
CA HIS A 118 6.69 15.15 -22.50
C HIS A 118 7.93 15.42 -21.64
N ASP A 119 8.66 16.51 -21.90
CA ASP A 119 9.83 16.88 -21.10
C ASP A 119 9.44 17.24 -19.66
N GLU A 120 8.33 17.97 -19.45
CA GLU A 120 7.82 18.26 -18.11
C GLU A 120 7.47 16.97 -17.34
N GLU A 121 6.86 16.00 -18.01
CA GLU A 121 6.53 14.69 -17.42
C GLU A 121 7.81 13.89 -17.10
N GLN A 122 8.80 13.89 -17.99
CA GLN A 122 10.09 13.22 -17.75
C GLN A 122 10.85 13.85 -16.58
N ASP A 123 10.89 15.18 -16.49
CA ASP A 123 11.56 15.87 -15.39
C ASP A 123 10.84 15.64 -14.05
N ALA A 124 9.50 15.61 -14.06
CA ALA A 124 8.72 15.25 -12.87
C ALA A 124 8.99 13.81 -12.42
N LEU A 125 9.10 12.86 -13.35
CA LEU A 125 9.46 11.47 -13.04
C LEU A 125 10.88 11.36 -12.46
N LYS A 126 11.86 12.04 -13.06
CA LYS A 126 13.24 12.09 -12.53
C LYS A 126 13.28 12.69 -11.14
N LEU A 127 12.56 13.79 -10.90
CA LEU A 127 12.50 14.41 -9.58
C LEU A 127 11.85 13.48 -8.54
N ALA A 128 10.75 12.81 -8.91
CA ALA A 128 10.11 11.84 -8.03
C ALA A 128 11.05 10.66 -7.70
N GLU A 129 11.85 10.20 -8.67
CA GLU A 129 12.83 9.14 -8.45
C GLU A 129 13.98 9.60 -7.54
N GLN A 130 14.51 10.81 -7.75
CA GLN A 130 15.51 11.41 -6.86
C GLN A 130 14.98 11.56 -5.43
N GLN A 131 13.71 11.97 -5.27
CA GLN A 131 13.07 12.07 -3.96
C GLN A 131 12.91 10.71 -3.28
N LYS A 132 12.56 9.66 -4.03
CA LYS A 132 12.51 8.29 -3.50
C LYS A 132 13.88 7.81 -3.05
N GLU A 133 14.91 8.03 -3.86
CA GLU A 133 16.29 7.64 -3.54
C GLU A 133 16.77 8.38 -2.27
N ALA A 134 16.60 9.69 -2.21
CA ALA A 134 16.95 10.49 -1.03
C ALA A 134 16.20 10.01 0.23
N LYS A 135 14.90 9.69 0.11
CA LYS A 135 14.11 9.13 1.22
C LYS A 135 14.63 7.76 1.65
N MET A 136 15.03 6.91 0.70
CA MET A 136 15.61 5.60 1.02
C MET A 136 16.95 5.75 1.74
N GLN A 137 17.84 6.60 1.24
CA GLN A 137 19.13 6.88 1.88
C GLN A 137 18.97 7.40 3.32
N ALA A 138 18.01 8.30 3.55
CA ALA A 138 17.68 8.76 4.90
C ALA A 138 17.22 7.61 5.83
N ARG A 139 16.41 6.68 5.32
CA ARG A 139 15.98 5.49 6.08
C ARG A 139 17.14 4.55 6.40
N ILE A 140 18.06 4.36 5.45
CA ILE A 140 19.27 3.52 5.65
C ILE A 140 20.18 4.15 6.70
N ALA A 141 20.37 5.47 6.67
CA ALA A 141 21.15 6.18 7.68
C ALA A 141 20.51 6.07 9.08
N ALA A 142 19.19 6.26 9.18
CA ALA A 142 18.46 6.09 10.44
C ALA A 142 18.61 4.65 10.98
N TYR A 143 18.44 3.65 10.11
CA TYR A 143 18.68 2.25 10.47
C TYR A 143 20.08 2.01 11.02
N ALA A 144 21.13 2.57 10.40
CA ALA A 144 22.50 2.32 10.84
C ALA A 144 22.73 2.81 12.27
N VAL A 145 22.15 3.96 12.63
CA VAL A 145 22.19 4.51 14.00
C VAL A 145 21.44 3.60 14.96
N GLU A 146 20.20 3.24 14.65
CA GLU A 146 19.35 2.39 15.51
C GLU A 146 19.95 0.99 15.70
N ALA A 147 20.43 0.36 14.62
CA ALA A 147 21.04 -0.96 14.65
C ALA A 147 22.35 -0.99 15.44
N GLN A 148 23.13 0.10 15.40
CA GLN A 148 24.33 0.25 16.21
C GLN A 148 24.02 0.43 17.69
N ALA A 149 23.00 1.23 18.02
CA ALA A 149 22.57 1.44 19.40
C ALA A 149 22.00 0.16 20.02
N ASN A 150 21.22 -0.61 19.25
CA ASN A 150 20.54 -1.84 19.69
C ASN A 150 19.83 -1.65 21.04
N ASP A 151 19.06 -0.57 21.13
CA ASP A 151 18.33 -0.12 22.31
C ASP A 151 16.81 0.01 22.05
N ASP A 152 16.33 -0.51 20.91
CA ASP A 152 14.89 -0.60 20.63
C ASP A 152 14.19 -1.63 21.53
N ALA A 153 12.86 -1.52 21.59
CA ALA A 153 12.02 -2.39 22.42
C ALA A 153 12.21 -3.89 22.16
N LEU A 154 12.72 -4.29 20.99
CA LEU A 154 12.94 -5.68 20.60
C LEU A 154 14.43 -6.05 20.54
N ALA A 155 15.33 -5.23 21.10
CA ALA A 155 16.78 -5.46 21.14
C ALA A 155 17.19 -6.81 21.74
N TRP A 156 16.38 -7.35 22.66
CA TRP A 156 16.57 -8.67 23.26
C TRP A 156 16.44 -9.84 22.27
N LEU A 157 15.95 -9.62 21.05
CA LEU A 157 16.01 -10.61 19.95
C LEU A 157 17.44 -10.81 19.40
N GLY A 158 18.38 -9.97 19.81
CA GLY A 158 19.77 -10.02 19.42
C GLY A 158 20.14 -8.93 18.42
N ARG A 159 21.44 -8.73 18.21
CA ARG A 159 21.95 -7.65 17.37
C ARG A 159 21.53 -7.79 15.91
N LEU A 160 21.34 -6.64 15.27
CA LEU A 160 21.08 -6.53 13.84
C LEU A 160 22.36 -6.29 13.04
N PRO A 161 22.36 -6.55 11.72
CA PRO A 161 23.46 -6.13 10.84
C PRO A 161 23.71 -4.63 10.95
N SER A 162 24.97 -4.20 10.98
CA SER A 162 25.34 -2.78 11.09
C SER A 162 24.95 -1.93 9.87
N SER A 163 24.64 -2.57 8.74
CA SER A 163 24.14 -1.92 7.54
C SER A 163 22.92 -2.65 7.00
N TRP A 164 22.01 -1.88 6.40
CA TRP A 164 20.85 -2.42 5.71
C TRP A 164 21.08 -2.40 4.20
N THR A 165 20.80 -3.51 3.53
CA THR A 165 20.68 -3.57 2.08
C THR A 165 19.48 -4.41 1.70
N ILE A 166 18.88 -4.13 0.55
CA ILE A 166 17.76 -4.94 0.04
C ILE A 166 18.17 -6.40 -0.16
N GLU A 167 19.42 -6.66 -0.55
CA GLU A 167 19.96 -8.00 -0.76
C GLU A 167 20.14 -8.75 0.57
N SER A 168 20.74 -8.13 1.59
CA SER A 168 20.98 -8.78 2.89
C SER A 168 19.66 -9.10 3.60
N TYR A 169 18.75 -8.13 3.63
CA TYR A 169 17.41 -8.30 4.19
C TYR A 169 16.61 -9.33 3.40
N GLY A 170 16.56 -9.17 2.07
CA GLY A 170 15.82 -10.05 1.16
C GLY A 170 16.31 -11.49 1.23
N THR A 171 17.62 -11.71 1.25
CA THR A 171 18.20 -13.07 1.37
C THR A 171 17.81 -13.72 2.69
N ARG A 172 17.83 -12.98 3.81
CA ARG A 172 17.48 -13.53 5.12
C ARG A 172 15.99 -13.87 5.21
N LEU A 173 15.14 -12.94 4.73
CA LEU A 173 13.69 -13.13 4.68
C LEU A 173 13.30 -14.33 3.79
N LEU A 174 13.83 -14.40 2.56
CA LEU A 174 13.56 -15.50 1.64
C LEU A 174 14.02 -16.82 2.23
N ARG A 175 15.22 -16.88 2.82
CA ARG A 175 15.75 -18.09 3.44
C ARG A 175 14.85 -18.63 4.54
N ILE A 176 14.31 -17.77 5.42
CA ILE A 176 13.38 -18.23 6.46
C ILE A 176 12.01 -18.59 5.88
N GLY A 177 11.52 -17.83 4.91
CA GLY A 177 10.28 -18.13 4.18
C GLY A 177 10.34 -19.50 3.48
N ASP A 178 11.44 -19.80 2.78
CA ASP A 178 11.67 -21.07 2.09
C ASP A 178 11.71 -22.24 3.08
N LYS A 179 12.30 -22.07 4.26
CA LYS A 179 12.30 -23.10 5.31
C LYS A 179 10.89 -23.40 5.82
N VAL A 180 10.09 -22.37 6.08
CA VAL A 180 8.69 -22.53 6.52
C VAL A 180 7.87 -23.18 5.41
N ALA A 181 7.97 -22.68 4.18
CA ALA A 181 7.27 -23.21 3.01
C ALA A 181 7.65 -24.67 2.73
N LYS A 182 8.94 -25.01 2.80
CA LYS A 182 9.44 -26.38 2.66
C LYS A 182 8.84 -27.29 3.73
N GLN A 183 8.83 -26.88 4.99
CA GLN A 183 8.28 -27.70 6.07
C GLN A 183 6.77 -27.93 5.91
N ILE A 184 6.01 -26.90 5.51
CA ILE A 184 4.59 -27.07 5.14
C ILE A 184 4.48 -28.04 3.97
N GLY A 185 5.23 -27.81 2.89
CA GLY A 185 5.21 -28.66 1.70
C GLY A 185 5.53 -30.12 2.00
N ASP A 186 6.53 -30.38 2.84
CA ASP A 186 6.91 -31.72 3.29
C ASP A 186 5.79 -32.39 4.10
N ALA A 187 5.09 -31.64 4.96
CA ALA A 187 3.94 -32.14 5.71
C ALA A 187 2.71 -32.47 4.84
N LEU A 188 2.66 -31.94 3.60
CA LEU A 188 1.54 -32.13 2.67
C LEU A 188 1.77 -33.22 1.59
N LYS A 189 2.96 -33.84 1.55
CA LYS A 189 3.33 -34.80 0.48
C LYS A 189 2.43 -36.03 0.43
N ASP A 190 2.04 -36.57 1.59
CA ASP A 190 1.28 -37.82 1.70
C ASP A 190 -0.19 -37.57 2.07
N GLY A 191 -0.83 -36.61 1.39
CA GLY A 191 -2.22 -36.25 1.62
C GLY A 191 -2.44 -35.24 2.75
N GLY A 192 -1.39 -34.87 3.48
CA GLY A 192 -1.44 -33.91 4.57
C GLY A 192 -1.76 -34.54 5.93
N PRO A 193 -1.86 -33.69 6.97
CA PRO A 193 -2.17 -34.14 8.32
C PRO A 193 -3.54 -34.83 8.43
N ASP A 194 -3.62 -35.93 9.20
CA ASP A 194 -4.89 -36.55 9.58
C ASP A 194 -5.44 -35.91 10.85
N ALA A 195 -6.57 -35.19 10.73
CA ALA A 195 -7.21 -34.51 11.85
C ALA A 195 -7.60 -35.46 12.99
N ARG A 196 -7.83 -36.75 12.70
CA ARG A 196 -8.17 -37.77 13.72
C ARG A 196 -7.03 -38.00 14.72
N GLN A 197 -5.80 -37.62 14.36
CA GLN A 197 -4.63 -37.73 15.21
C GLN A 197 -4.40 -36.48 16.08
N PHE A 198 -5.31 -35.50 16.06
CA PHE A 198 -5.18 -34.29 16.86
C PHE A 198 -5.13 -34.60 18.36
N VAL A 199 -4.12 -34.04 19.03
CA VAL A 199 -3.97 -34.08 20.48
C VAL A 199 -3.93 -32.65 21.00
N CYS A 200 -4.87 -32.30 21.88
CA CYS A 200 -4.83 -31.01 22.54
C CYS A 200 -3.59 -30.89 23.44
N ARG A 201 -2.87 -29.78 23.33
CA ARG A 201 -1.73 -29.44 24.16
C ARG A 201 -1.93 -28.06 24.77
N ALA A 202 -1.68 -27.95 26.07
CA ALA A 202 -1.70 -26.69 26.78
C ALA A 202 -0.52 -25.79 26.33
N PRO A 203 -0.60 -24.46 26.50
CA PRO A 203 0.43 -23.55 26.03
C PRO A 203 1.85 -23.84 26.56
N ASP A 204 1.98 -24.30 27.80
CA ASP A 204 3.25 -24.63 28.45
C ASP A 204 3.98 -25.84 27.82
N TYR A 205 3.26 -26.69 27.09
CA TYR A 205 3.84 -27.79 26.31
C TYR A 205 4.76 -27.28 25.18
N TYR A 206 4.37 -26.18 24.51
CA TYR A 206 5.12 -25.64 23.37
C TYR A 206 6.28 -24.73 23.80
N GLY A 207 6.24 -24.22 25.01
CA GLY A 207 7.32 -23.42 25.59
C GLY A 207 6.88 -22.62 26.80
N PRO A 208 7.78 -21.81 27.36
CA PRO A 208 7.49 -20.97 28.52
C PRO A 208 6.32 -20.01 28.24
N VAL A 209 5.46 -19.82 29.25
CA VAL A 209 4.33 -18.87 29.22
C VAL A 209 4.31 -17.92 30.43
N PRO A 210 5.44 -17.24 30.76
CA PRO A 210 5.43 -16.23 31.83
C PRO A 210 4.55 -15.03 31.46
N ASP A 211 4.00 -14.34 32.46
CA ASP A 211 3.21 -13.12 32.29
C ASP A 211 1.99 -13.26 31.35
N GLN A 212 1.29 -14.39 31.40
CA GLN A 212 0.16 -14.68 30.52
C GLN A 212 -0.94 -13.58 30.51
N ALA A 213 -1.14 -12.89 31.63
CA ALA A 213 -2.06 -11.76 31.73
C ALA A 213 -1.73 -10.60 30.76
N ALA A 214 -0.46 -10.42 30.39
CA ALA A 214 -0.07 -9.41 29.40
C ALA A 214 -0.56 -9.78 27.98
N ILE A 215 -0.55 -11.07 27.64
CA ILE A 215 -1.03 -11.59 26.37
C ILE A 215 -2.56 -11.43 26.33
N ASP A 216 -3.26 -11.79 27.40
CA ASP A 216 -4.71 -11.65 27.48
C ASP A 216 -5.14 -10.17 27.38
N ALA A 217 -4.43 -9.28 28.07
CA ALA A 217 -4.68 -7.83 28.00
C ALA A 217 -4.42 -7.28 26.59
N TRP A 218 -3.35 -7.73 25.92
CA TRP A 218 -3.06 -7.33 24.55
C TRP A 218 -4.12 -7.83 23.57
N ILE A 219 -4.48 -9.11 23.63
CA ILE A 219 -5.47 -9.74 22.73
C ILE A 219 -6.85 -9.09 22.92
N GLY A 220 -7.24 -8.82 24.17
CA GLY A 220 -8.48 -8.12 24.51
C GLY A 220 -8.48 -6.62 24.19
N ALA A 221 -7.33 -6.02 23.89
CA ALA A 221 -7.25 -4.60 23.60
C ALA A 221 -7.94 -4.24 22.27
N PRO A 222 -8.62 -3.07 22.19
CA PRO A 222 -9.23 -2.60 20.96
C PRO A 222 -8.21 -2.56 19.81
N ARG A 223 -8.67 -2.88 18.59
CA ARG A 223 -7.80 -2.87 17.40
C ARG A 223 -7.08 -1.54 17.19
N ALA A 224 -7.71 -0.42 17.54
CA ALA A 224 -7.09 0.90 17.49
C ALA A 224 -5.85 0.99 18.39
N VAL A 225 -5.91 0.47 19.62
CA VAL A 225 -4.78 0.40 20.56
C VAL A 225 -3.67 -0.48 19.98
N ARG A 226 -4.03 -1.65 19.47
CA ARG A 226 -3.04 -2.59 18.90
C ARG A 226 -2.30 -2.05 17.68
N LYS A 227 -2.90 -1.13 16.92
CA LYS A 227 -2.25 -0.49 15.75
C LYS A 227 -1.15 0.50 16.13
N VAL A 228 -1.26 1.19 17.26
CA VAL A 228 -0.30 2.25 17.63
C VAL A 228 1.02 1.65 18.16
N ARG A 229 1.00 0.40 18.66
CA ARG A 229 2.20 -0.33 19.13
C ARG A 229 3.00 0.48 20.16
N THR A 230 2.28 1.07 21.10
CA THR A 230 2.84 1.87 22.20
C THR A 230 1.94 1.77 23.44
N GLY A 231 2.49 2.14 24.58
CA GLY A 231 1.79 2.18 25.85
C GLY A 231 1.71 0.84 26.57
N PRO A 232 1.04 0.80 27.74
CA PRO A 232 1.26 -0.27 28.72
C PRO A 232 0.98 -1.69 28.22
N ALA A 233 -0.04 -1.87 27.37
CA ALA A 233 -0.38 -3.18 26.82
C ALA A 233 0.68 -3.68 25.82
N TRP A 234 1.26 -2.76 25.02
CA TRP A 234 2.37 -3.09 24.12
C TRP A 234 3.64 -3.38 24.91
N ASP A 235 3.98 -2.52 25.88
CA ASP A 235 5.19 -2.66 26.69
C ASP A 235 5.18 -3.96 27.51
N ALA A 236 4.02 -4.33 28.07
CA ALA A 236 3.84 -5.61 28.76
C ALA A 236 3.97 -6.81 27.82
N LEU A 237 3.45 -6.72 26.59
CA LEU A 237 3.62 -7.77 25.58
C LEU A 237 5.10 -7.95 25.21
N VAL A 238 5.82 -6.86 25.00
CA VAL A 238 7.25 -6.86 24.71
C VAL A 238 8.03 -7.50 25.86
N ALA A 239 7.76 -7.10 27.11
CA ALA A 239 8.42 -7.65 28.29
C ALA A 239 8.14 -9.15 28.49
N ALA A 240 6.91 -9.61 28.23
CA ALA A 240 6.57 -11.03 28.25
C ALA A 240 7.35 -11.81 27.17
N GLY A 241 7.48 -11.24 25.97
CA GLY A 241 8.28 -11.80 24.88
C GLY A 241 9.77 -11.92 25.23
N GLU A 242 10.34 -10.89 25.86
CA GLU A 242 11.71 -10.89 26.36
C GLU A 242 11.96 -12.04 27.34
N LYS A 243 11.06 -12.22 28.32
CA LYS A 243 11.08 -13.33 29.29
C LYS A 243 10.85 -14.72 28.68
N GLY A 244 10.62 -14.80 27.38
CA GLY A 244 10.53 -16.04 26.63
C GLY A 244 9.11 -16.56 26.45
N ASN A 245 8.07 -15.76 26.74
CA ASN A 245 6.69 -16.15 26.42
C ASN A 245 6.53 -16.30 24.90
N TRP A 246 6.29 -17.53 24.46
CA TRP A 246 6.19 -17.83 23.03
C TRP A 246 4.95 -17.21 22.38
N MET A 247 3.86 -17.10 23.13
CA MET A 247 2.61 -16.47 22.66
C MET A 247 2.83 -14.98 22.48
N ALA A 248 3.52 -14.32 23.40
CA ALA A 248 3.89 -12.91 23.25
C ALA A 248 4.76 -12.68 22.00
N ARG A 249 5.76 -13.54 21.74
CA ARG A 249 6.58 -13.46 20.52
C ARG A 249 5.75 -13.66 19.24
N LEU A 250 4.77 -14.55 19.26
CA LEU A 250 3.86 -14.76 18.16
C LEU A 250 2.97 -13.52 17.92
N GLU A 251 2.45 -12.91 18.98
CA GLU A 251 1.63 -11.69 18.88
C GLU A 251 2.44 -10.48 18.41
N LEU A 252 3.69 -10.34 18.84
CA LEU A 252 4.62 -9.33 18.32
C LEU A 252 4.84 -9.55 16.81
N TYR A 253 5.05 -10.79 16.38
CA TYR A 253 5.19 -11.13 14.95
C TYR A 253 3.94 -10.76 14.15
N TYR A 254 2.75 -11.16 14.61
CA TYR A 254 1.49 -10.82 13.94
C TYR A 254 1.26 -9.32 13.86
N THR A 255 1.54 -8.61 14.95
CA THR A 255 1.34 -7.16 15.01
C THR A 255 2.23 -6.45 13.99
N LEU A 256 3.53 -6.78 13.95
CA LEU A 256 4.46 -6.19 12.99
C LEU A 256 4.18 -6.60 11.54
N SER A 257 3.86 -7.87 11.30
CA SER A 257 3.70 -8.42 9.94
C SER A 257 2.37 -8.05 9.28
N SER A 258 1.38 -7.59 10.06
CA SER A 258 0.07 -7.15 9.56
C SER A 258 0.06 -5.73 8.97
N VAL A 259 1.18 -5.01 9.07
CA VAL A 259 1.34 -3.62 8.60
C VAL A 259 1.95 -3.61 7.19
N ASN A 260 1.60 -2.60 6.38
CA ASN A 260 2.24 -2.43 5.06
C ASN A 260 3.75 -2.23 5.22
N VAL A 261 4.55 -2.93 4.40
CA VAL A 261 6.02 -2.85 4.47
C VAL A 261 6.57 -1.42 4.28
N SER A 262 5.83 -0.56 3.56
CA SER A 262 6.17 0.85 3.37
C SER A 262 6.01 1.70 4.63
N GLU A 263 5.21 1.25 5.60
CA GLU A 263 4.97 1.90 6.89
C GLU A 263 5.95 1.43 7.97
N LEU A 264 6.65 0.31 7.74
CA LEU A 264 7.66 -0.22 8.65
C LEU A 264 8.99 0.53 8.53
N SER A 265 9.66 0.74 9.66
CA SER A 265 11.08 1.08 9.65
C SER A 265 11.91 -0.11 9.14
N LEU A 266 13.12 0.16 8.64
CA LEU A 266 14.02 -0.90 8.19
C LEU A 266 14.47 -1.79 9.37
N LEU A 267 14.49 -1.24 10.58
CA LEU A 267 14.74 -1.95 11.83
C LEU A 267 13.64 -2.98 12.09
N GLU A 268 12.38 -2.55 12.05
CA GLU A 268 11.20 -3.40 12.28
C GLU A 268 11.14 -4.56 11.27
N GLN A 269 11.49 -4.31 10.01
CA GLN A 269 11.58 -5.36 8.99
C GLN A 269 12.54 -6.49 9.41
N TYR A 270 13.73 -6.16 9.94
CA TYR A 270 14.65 -7.17 10.46
C TYR A 270 14.15 -7.83 11.75
N ARG A 271 13.45 -7.10 12.63
CA ARG A 271 12.84 -7.67 13.85
C ARG A 271 11.77 -8.71 13.50
N ILE A 272 10.98 -8.49 12.44
CA ILE A 272 10.06 -9.50 11.89
C ILE A 272 10.83 -10.78 11.53
N VAL A 273 11.94 -10.66 10.80
CA VAL A 273 12.74 -11.83 10.37
C VAL A 273 13.31 -12.58 11.58
N GLN A 274 13.82 -11.89 12.61
CA GLN A 274 14.28 -12.54 13.84
C GLN A 274 13.17 -13.28 14.58
N LEU A 275 11.97 -12.70 14.64
CA LEU A 275 10.81 -13.36 15.22
C LEU A 275 10.42 -14.60 14.42
N MET A 276 10.40 -14.53 13.09
CA MET A 276 10.15 -15.68 12.22
C MET A 276 11.17 -16.80 12.46
N GLU A 277 12.46 -16.46 12.51
CA GLU A 277 13.54 -17.42 12.78
C GLU A 277 13.37 -18.11 14.14
N TRP A 278 13.02 -17.34 15.18
CA TRP A 278 12.78 -17.89 16.50
C TRP A 278 11.54 -18.80 16.54
N LEU A 279 10.42 -18.32 16.00
CA LEU A 279 9.15 -19.07 15.95
C LEU A 279 9.28 -20.36 15.15
N HIS A 280 10.00 -20.32 14.03
CA HIS A 280 10.30 -21.50 13.22
C HIS A 280 11.22 -22.48 13.97
N LYS A 281 12.29 -21.99 14.61
CA LYS A 281 13.19 -22.82 15.42
C LYS A 281 12.45 -23.54 16.55
N LYS A 282 11.40 -22.91 17.10
CA LYS A 282 10.53 -23.48 18.14
C LYS A 282 9.32 -24.23 17.60
N GLN A 283 9.17 -24.30 16.28
CA GLN A 283 8.03 -24.94 15.60
C GLN A 283 6.66 -24.45 16.10
N ILE A 284 6.55 -23.16 16.42
CA ILE A 284 5.30 -22.58 16.91
C ILE A 284 4.28 -22.57 15.78
N GLY A 285 3.17 -23.33 15.95
CA GLY A 285 2.15 -23.53 14.93
C GLY A 285 1.62 -22.24 14.30
N GLY A 286 1.44 -21.17 15.08
CA GLY A 286 0.93 -19.89 14.58
C GLY A 286 1.74 -19.27 13.43
N LEU A 287 3.07 -19.49 13.39
CA LEU A 287 3.89 -19.05 12.25
C LEU A 287 3.46 -19.76 10.95
N TYR A 288 3.24 -21.07 11.01
CA TYR A 288 2.82 -21.87 9.87
C TYR A 288 1.38 -21.55 9.47
N GLY A 289 0.52 -21.24 10.45
CA GLY A 289 -0.83 -20.73 10.24
C GLY A 289 -0.84 -19.44 9.42
N TYR A 290 0.00 -18.49 9.80
CA TYR A 290 0.19 -17.23 9.07
C TYR A 290 0.63 -17.46 7.61
N PHE A 291 1.57 -18.38 7.38
CA PHE A 291 2.03 -18.73 6.03
C PHE A 291 0.96 -19.47 5.22
N SER A 292 0.14 -20.29 5.87
CA SER A 292 -0.97 -21.00 5.21
C SER A 292 -1.98 -20.05 4.58
N ALA A 293 -2.21 -18.88 5.18
CA ALA A 293 -3.10 -17.85 4.64
C ALA A 293 -2.66 -17.34 3.26
N GLY A 294 -1.36 -17.38 2.94
CA GLY A 294 -0.79 -16.98 1.65
C GLY A 294 -0.76 -18.09 0.59
N ILE A 295 -1.12 -19.33 0.93
CA ILE A 295 -1.11 -20.46 -0.02
C ILE A 295 -2.29 -20.32 -0.98
N PRO A 296 -2.08 -20.43 -2.30
CA PRO A 296 -3.16 -20.41 -3.28
C PRO A 296 -4.23 -21.47 -2.99
N VAL A 297 -5.49 -21.04 -3.08
CA VAL A 297 -6.67 -21.87 -2.91
C VAL A 297 -6.78 -22.84 -4.10
N THR A 298 -6.13 -23.99 -4.01
CA THR A 298 -6.04 -25.01 -5.06
C THR A 298 -6.46 -26.39 -4.51
N PRO A 299 -6.94 -27.32 -5.35
CA PRO A 299 -7.27 -28.68 -4.91
C PRO A 299 -6.08 -29.32 -4.16
N GLY A 300 -6.37 -29.95 -3.02
CA GLY A 300 -5.37 -30.67 -2.21
C GLY A 300 -4.89 -31.95 -2.88
N ASN A 301 -3.87 -32.59 -2.29
CA ASN A 301 -3.32 -33.85 -2.79
C ASN A 301 -4.13 -35.09 -2.34
N MET A 302 -5.24 -34.93 -1.62
CA MET A 302 -6.08 -36.03 -1.17
C MET A 302 -7.10 -36.47 -2.24
N PRO A 303 -7.42 -37.78 -2.34
CA PRO A 303 -8.50 -38.29 -3.20
C PRO A 303 -9.90 -37.78 -2.82
N SER A 304 -10.09 -37.29 -1.59
CA SER A 304 -11.32 -36.60 -1.18
C SER A 304 -11.23 -35.11 -1.52
N ALA A 305 -12.00 -34.67 -2.51
CA ALA A 305 -12.03 -33.32 -3.08
C ALA A 305 -12.46 -32.17 -2.11
N THR A 306 -12.55 -32.42 -0.81
CA THR A 306 -13.06 -31.50 0.21
C THR A 306 -12.01 -30.57 0.81
N TRP A 307 -10.73 -30.96 0.85
CA TRP A 307 -9.68 -30.17 1.51
C TRP A 307 -8.73 -29.53 0.51
N ARG A 308 -8.66 -28.21 0.48
CA ARG A 308 -7.75 -27.43 -0.38
C ARG A 308 -6.36 -27.41 0.25
N LYS A 309 -5.30 -27.18 -0.53
CA LYS A 309 -3.91 -27.14 0.01
C LYS A 309 -3.75 -26.15 1.17
N GLN A 310 -4.43 -25.01 1.08
CA GLN A 310 -4.50 -24.03 2.17
C GLN A 310 -5.14 -24.61 3.44
N ASP A 311 -6.26 -25.33 3.31
CA ASP A 311 -6.95 -25.93 4.47
C ASP A 311 -6.10 -27.02 5.12
N GLN A 312 -5.34 -27.80 4.33
CA GLN A 312 -4.41 -28.80 4.83
C GLN A 312 -3.21 -28.16 5.55
N ALA A 313 -2.69 -27.04 5.04
CA ALA A 313 -1.63 -26.29 5.71
C ALA A 313 -2.11 -25.65 7.03
N SER A 314 -3.34 -25.13 7.06
CA SER A 314 -3.97 -24.63 8.29
C SER A 314 -4.21 -25.77 9.29
N LEU A 315 -4.63 -26.96 8.83
CA LEU A 315 -4.72 -28.16 9.69
C LEU A 315 -3.35 -28.58 10.24
N TYR A 316 -2.30 -28.49 9.45
CA TYR A 316 -0.93 -28.74 9.91
C TYR A 316 -0.52 -27.76 11.02
N ALA A 317 -0.80 -26.47 10.83
CA ALA A 317 -0.57 -25.45 11.83
C ALA A 317 -1.37 -25.71 13.13
N ALA A 318 -2.64 -26.14 13.01
CA ALA A 318 -3.48 -26.50 14.14
C ALA A 318 -2.86 -27.64 14.97
N MET A 319 -2.34 -28.68 14.30
CA MET A 319 -1.65 -29.80 14.94
C MET A 319 -0.33 -29.39 15.60
N LEU A 320 0.32 -28.34 15.11
CA LEU A 320 1.52 -27.74 15.71
C LEU A 320 1.22 -26.72 16.83
N GLY A 321 -0.03 -26.60 17.28
CA GLY A 321 -0.38 -25.70 18.39
C GLY A 321 -0.81 -24.30 17.99
N SER A 322 -1.18 -24.07 16.72
CA SER A 322 -1.90 -22.84 16.36
C SER A 322 -3.34 -22.90 16.87
N TYR A 323 -3.62 -22.23 17.99
CA TYR A 323 -4.96 -22.20 18.57
C TYR A 323 -5.99 -21.47 17.67
N GLU A 324 -5.55 -20.51 16.86
CA GLU A 324 -6.41 -19.86 15.86
C GLU A 324 -6.85 -20.85 14.77
N ASP A 325 -5.91 -21.63 14.26
CA ASP A 325 -6.21 -22.67 13.26
C ASP A 325 -6.99 -23.83 13.87
N GLN A 326 -6.74 -24.20 15.13
CA GLN A 326 -7.57 -25.18 15.85
C GLN A 326 -9.03 -24.73 15.92
N ASN A 327 -9.29 -23.46 16.24
CA ASN A 327 -10.65 -22.93 16.21
C ASN A 327 -11.24 -22.89 14.79
N SER A 328 -10.46 -22.45 13.79
CA SER A 328 -10.94 -22.39 12.40
C SER A 328 -11.25 -23.78 11.83
N ARG A 329 -10.31 -24.72 11.93
CA ARG A 329 -10.45 -26.09 11.42
C ARG A 329 -11.43 -26.89 12.25
N GLY A 330 -11.47 -26.68 13.56
CA GLY A 330 -12.44 -27.29 14.45
C GLY A 330 -13.88 -26.97 14.06
N LYS A 331 -14.19 -25.71 13.70
CA LYS A 331 -15.53 -25.32 13.20
C LYS A 331 -15.90 -26.03 11.90
N VAL A 332 -14.94 -26.20 11.00
CA VAL A 332 -15.15 -26.92 9.72
C VAL A 332 -15.40 -28.40 9.98
N LEU A 333 -14.54 -29.03 10.78
CA LEU A 333 -14.59 -30.47 11.09
C LEU A 333 -15.82 -30.86 11.90
N GLN A 334 -16.32 -30.00 12.78
CA GLN A 334 -17.50 -30.30 13.59
C GLN A 334 -18.76 -30.60 12.75
N ALA A 335 -18.82 -30.07 11.52
CA ALA A 335 -19.91 -30.31 10.58
C ALA A 335 -19.62 -31.49 9.61
N ASP A 336 -18.52 -32.20 9.78
CA ASP A 336 -18.13 -33.31 8.91
C ASP A 336 -19.04 -34.55 9.14
N PRO A 337 -19.48 -35.26 8.08
CA PRO A 337 -20.30 -36.44 8.21
C PRO A 337 -19.57 -37.64 8.85
N ASP A 338 -18.23 -37.68 8.85
CA ASP A 338 -17.47 -38.71 9.58
C ASP A 338 -17.45 -38.38 11.09
N PRO A 339 -18.03 -39.22 11.96
CA PRO A 339 -18.06 -38.98 13.40
C PRO A 339 -16.68 -38.82 14.04
N ALA A 340 -15.65 -39.49 13.51
CA ALA A 340 -14.29 -39.37 14.02
C ALA A 340 -13.69 -37.99 13.71
N LEU A 341 -13.97 -37.44 12.53
CA LEU A 341 -13.57 -36.08 12.15
C LEU A 341 -14.37 -35.03 12.92
N ALA A 342 -15.68 -35.22 13.10
CA ALA A 342 -16.50 -34.34 13.92
C ALA A 342 -16.03 -34.28 15.38
N ALA A 343 -15.66 -35.44 15.96
CA ALA A 343 -15.09 -35.51 17.30
C ALA A 343 -13.73 -34.79 17.39
N ALA A 344 -12.85 -34.98 16.40
CA ALA A 344 -11.59 -34.24 16.32
C ALA A 344 -11.82 -32.72 16.24
N GLY A 345 -12.80 -32.29 15.46
CA GLY A 345 -13.20 -30.89 15.36
C GLY A 345 -13.67 -30.30 16.69
N GLY A 346 -14.50 -31.05 17.43
CA GLY A 346 -14.92 -30.70 18.79
C GLY A 346 -13.74 -30.55 19.75
N ASN A 347 -12.77 -31.46 19.68
CA ASN A 347 -11.56 -31.42 20.51
C ASN A 347 -10.68 -30.20 20.19
N MET A 348 -10.53 -29.83 18.91
CA MET A 348 -9.80 -28.63 18.51
C MET A 348 -10.45 -27.35 19.05
N LEU A 349 -11.78 -27.25 18.97
CA LEU A 349 -12.51 -26.10 19.50
C LEU A 349 -12.37 -25.97 21.02
N ALA A 350 -12.49 -27.09 21.74
CA ALA A 350 -12.30 -27.11 23.18
C ALA A 350 -10.88 -26.68 23.56
N CYS A 351 -9.87 -27.17 22.83
CA CYS A 351 -8.47 -26.83 23.05
C CYS A 351 -8.20 -25.33 22.84
N ALA A 352 -8.66 -24.78 21.72
CA ALA A 352 -8.50 -23.37 21.40
C ALA A 352 -9.18 -22.46 22.44
N ARG A 353 -10.41 -22.79 22.86
CA ARG A 353 -11.14 -22.06 23.91
C ARG A 353 -10.43 -22.09 25.26
N ALA A 354 -9.84 -23.22 25.62
CA ALA A 354 -9.11 -23.35 26.88
C ALA A 354 -7.80 -22.53 26.87
N ALA A 355 -7.12 -22.47 25.72
CA ALA A 355 -5.83 -21.76 25.60
C ALA A 355 -5.96 -20.25 25.37
N LEU A 356 -6.98 -19.81 24.62
CA LEU A 356 -7.19 -18.41 24.24
C LEU A 356 -8.68 -18.01 24.35
N PRO A 357 -9.23 -17.92 25.57
CA PRO A 357 -10.66 -17.64 25.75
C PRO A 357 -11.08 -16.28 25.19
N GLN A 358 -10.20 -15.27 25.21
CA GLN A 358 -10.50 -13.92 24.73
C GLN A 358 -10.69 -13.80 23.21
N ARG A 359 -10.39 -14.86 22.43
CA ARG A 359 -10.53 -14.88 20.95
C ARG A 359 -11.79 -15.59 20.45
N HIS A 360 -12.59 -16.20 21.34
CA HIS A 360 -13.56 -17.24 20.96
C HIS A 360 -14.96 -17.06 21.52
#